data_AF-A0A2V8MR32-F1
#
_entry.id   AF-A0A2V8MR32-F1
#
_cell.length_a   1.000
_cell.length_b   1.000
_cell.length_c   1.000
_cell.angle_alpha   90.00
_cell.angle_beta   90.00
_cell.angle_gamma   90.00
#
_symmetry.space_group_name_H-M   'P 1'
#
loop_
_entity.id
_entity.type
_entity.pdbx_description
1 polymer ?
#
loop_
_entity_poly.entity_id
_entity_poly.type
_entity_poly.pdbx_seq_one_letter_code
_entity_poly.pdbx_strand_id
1 'polypeptide(L)'
;MRGERLAWISILMLVTLIAVVAIVMNSRAVPPPREVRLDINAPPTSDPMSFAISPDGQKIVFAGTFGGQSSLWLRSLDSASARPLAGTDNASLPFWSPDSQSVGFFADGKLKKTDVFGGAAQILAGTPIARGGAWWPLRSK
;
A
#
# COMPACT_ATOMS: atom_id res chain seq x y z
N MET A 1 -48.28 -49.03 21.95
CA MET A 1 -47.03 -48.34 22.31
C MET A 1 -45.87 -48.45 21.29
N ARG A 2 -45.81 -49.45 20.39
CA ARG A 2 -44.72 -49.56 19.37
C ARG A 2 -44.89 -48.64 18.13
N GLY A 3 -46.13 -48.44 17.66
CA GLY A 3 -46.39 -47.61 16.47
C GLY A 3 -46.14 -46.11 16.68
N GLU A 4 -46.38 -45.61 17.88
CA GLU A 4 -46.21 -44.20 18.24
C GLU A 4 -44.73 -43.79 18.26
N ARG A 5 -43.83 -44.66 18.73
CA ARG A 5 -42.38 -44.43 18.71
C ARG A 5 -41.83 -44.34 17.28
N LEU A 6 -42.35 -45.16 16.36
CA LEU A 6 -41.94 -45.12 14.95
C LEU A 6 -42.38 -43.82 14.27
N ALA A 7 -43.55 -43.29 14.61
CA ALA A 7 -44.03 -41.99 14.13
C ALA A 7 -43.18 -40.82 14.65
N TRP A 8 -42.78 -40.85 15.92
CA TRP A 8 -41.88 -39.82 16.46
C TRP A 8 -40.48 -39.86 15.85
N ILE A 9 -39.97 -41.05 15.53
CA ILE A 9 -38.67 -41.21 14.86
C ILE A 9 -38.70 -40.66 13.43
N SER A 10 -39.77 -40.93 12.67
CA SER A 10 -39.88 -40.42 11.30
C SER A 10 -40.03 -38.90 11.25
N ILE A 11 -40.76 -38.31 12.20
CA ILE A 11 -40.87 -36.84 12.34
C ILE A 11 -39.49 -36.24 12.64
N LEU A 12 -38.75 -36.79 13.60
CA LEU A 12 -37.42 -36.30 13.94
C LEU A 12 -36.44 -36.38 12.76
N MET A 13 -36.48 -37.47 11.98
CA MET A 13 -35.67 -37.61 10.78
C MET A 13 -36.04 -36.59 9.71
N LEU A 14 -37.33 -36.31 9.52
CA LEU A 14 -37.77 -35.31 8.55
C LEU A 14 -37.34 -33.90 8.97
N VAL A 15 -37.48 -33.56 10.25
CA VAL A 15 -37.07 -32.24 10.78
C VAL A 15 -35.56 -32.05 10.67
N THR A 16 -34.77 -33.08 11.01
CA THR A 16 -33.31 -33.01 10.86
C THR A 16 -32.90 -32.89 9.40
N LEU A 17 -33.54 -33.62 8.49
CA LEU A 17 -33.28 -33.49 7.06
C LEU A 17 -33.59 -32.08 6.56
N ILE A 18 -34.75 -31.51 6.94
CA ILE A 18 -35.14 -30.15 6.55
C ILE A 18 -34.16 -29.12 7.13
N ALA A 19 -33.74 -29.27 8.39
CA ALA A 19 -32.78 -28.38 9.02
C ALA A 19 -31.42 -28.42 8.33
N VAL A 20 -30.92 -29.62 7.98
CA VAL A 20 -29.66 -29.77 7.24
C VAL A 20 -29.76 -29.11 5.87
N VAL A 21 -30.85 -29.36 5.13
CA VAL A 21 -31.08 -28.73 3.82
C VAL A 21 -31.16 -27.21 3.96
N ALA A 22 -31.87 -26.68 4.95
CA ALA A 22 -31.97 -25.25 5.19
C ALA A 22 -30.60 -24.62 5.54
N ILE A 23 -29.77 -25.30 6.33
CA ILE A 23 -28.42 -24.82 6.68
C ILE A 23 -27.52 -24.80 5.45
N VAL A 24 -27.55 -25.86 4.63
CA VAL A 24 -26.75 -25.95 3.38
C VAL A 24 -27.22 -24.93 2.34
N MET A 25 -28.52 -24.67 2.25
CA MET A 25 -29.07 -23.65 1.34
C MET A 25 -28.82 -22.23 1.85
N ASN A 26 -28.76 -22.01 3.17
CA ASN A 26 -28.53 -20.71 3.79
C ASN A 26 -27.04 -20.38 4.00
N SER A 27 -26.13 -21.33 3.82
CA SER A 27 -24.69 -21.06 3.75
C SER A 27 -24.35 -20.39 2.42
N ARG A 28 -24.74 -19.12 2.26
CA ARG A 28 -24.23 -18.27 1.18
C ARG A 28 -22.74 -18.04 1.46
N ALA A 29 -21.88 -18.56 0.59
CA ALA A 29 -20.47 -18.22 0.62
C ALA A 29 -20.34 -16.68 0.58
N VAL A 30 -19.65 -16.10 1.56
CA VAL A 30 -19.26 -14.69 1.49
C VAL A 30 -18.44 -14.58 0.20
N PRO A 31 -18.86 -13.78 -0.80
CA PRO A 31 -18.06 -13.63 -2.01
C PRO A 31 -16.67 -13.18 -1.58
N PRO A 32 -15.60 -13.77 -2.14
CA PRO A 32 -14.25 -13.35 -1.78
C PRO A 32 -14.15 -11.83 -1.95
N PRO A 33 -13.46 -11.12 -1.05
CA PRO A 33 -13.23 -9.70 -1.19
C PRO A 33 -12.74 -9.39 -2.60
N ARG A 34 -13.24 -8.30 -3.20
CA ARG A 34 -12.80 -7.90 -4.54
C ARG A 34 -11.33 -7.51 -4.48
N GLU A 35 -10.46 -8.39 -4.95
CA GLU A 35 -9.02 -8.12 -5.02
C GLU A 35 -8.76 -7.13 -6.16
N VAL A 36 -8.21 -5.96 -5.80
CA VAL A 36 -7.69 -5.00 -6.77
C VAL A 36 -6.19 -5.21 -6.83
N ARG A 37 -5.70 -5.68 -7.99
CA ARG A 37 -4.27 -5.83 -8.26
C ARG A 37 -3.78 -4.65 -9.09
N LEU A 38 -2.77 -3.96 -8.59
CA LEU A 38 -2.06 -2.90 -9.30
C LEU A 38 -0.60 -3.32 -9.47
N ASP A 39 -0.16 -3.49 -10.71
CA ASP A 39 1.24 -3.71 -11.03
C ASP A 39 1.92 -2.35 -11.32
N ILE A 40 3.01 -2.08 -10.60
CA ILE A 40 3.80 -0.85 -10.78
C ILE A 40 5.04 -1.21 -11.58
N ASN A 41 5.06 -0.86 -12.86
CA ASN A 41 6.27 -0.98 -13.68
C ASN A 41 7.28 0.09 -13.25
N ALA A 42 8.20 -0.31 -12.38
CA ALA A 42 9.34 0.48 -11.94
C ALA A 42 10.60 0.14 -12.74
N PRO A 43 11.54 1.08 -12.95
CA PRO A 43 12.89 0.74 -13.37
C PRO A 43 13.52 -0.25 -12.37
N PRO A 44 14.53 -1.03 -12.81
CA PRO A 44 15.27 -1.92 -11.92
C PRO A 44 15.79 -1.16 -10.70
N THR A 45 15.74 -1.77 -9.53
CA THR A 45 16.25 -1.17 -8.29
C THR A 45 16.91 -2.24 -7.43
N SER A 46 17.99 -1.88 -6.74
CA SER A 46 18.61 -2.70 -5.70
C SER A 46 17.89 -2.57 -4.36
N ASP A 47 16.98 -1.61 -4.23
CA ASP A 47 16.24 -1.31 -3.00
C ASP A 47 14.72 -1.19 -3.27
N PRO A 48 14.03 -2.32 -3.49
CA PRO A 48 12.61 -2.33 -3.83
C PRO A 48 11.71 -1.90 -2.67
N MET A 49 12.21 -1.86 -1.43
CA MET A 49 11.46 -1.44 -0.25
C MET A 49 11.55 0.07 0.00
N SER A 50 12.42 0.78 -0.70
CA SER A 50 12.53 2.23 -0.66
C SER A 50 11.44 2.87 -1.53
N PHE A 51 10.22 2.89 -1.01
CA PHE A 51 9.06 3.55 -1.63
C PHE A 51 8.13 4.17 -0.57
N ALA A 52 7.28 5.10 -1.01
CA ALA A 52 6.22 5.67 -0.20
C ALA A 52 5.04 6.12 -1.06
N ILE A 53 3.82 5.92 -0.57
CA ILE A 53 2.58 6.40 -1.18
C ILE A 53 2.22 7.76 -0.57
N SER A 54 1.75 8.69 -1.40
CA SER A 54 1.32 10.01 -0.94
C SER A 54 0.09 9.92 -0.02
N PRO A 55 -0.06 10.83 0.96
CA PRO A 55 -1.23 10.86 1.84
C PRO A 55 -2.57 10.97 1.10
N ASP A 56 -2.61 11.65 -0.05
CA ASP A 56 -3.78 11.72 -0.93
C ASP A 56 -4.10 10.40 -1.66
N GLY A 57 -3.23 9.40 -1.57
CA GLY A 57 -3.40 8.08 -2.20
C GLY A 57 -3.29 8.08 -3.72
N GLN A 58 -2.78 9.15 -4.33
CA GLN A 58 -2.74 9.31 -5.79
C GLN A 58 -1.37 9.06 -6.42
N LYS A 59 -0.29 9.11 -5.63
CA LYS A 59 1.08 9.07 -6.15
C LYS A 59 1.92 8.10 -5.34
N ILE A 60 2.92 7.54 -5.99
CA ILE A 60 3.97 6.75 -5.36
C ILE A 60 5.33 7.33 -5.75
N VAL A 61 6.22 7.40 -4.77
CA VAL A 61 7.64 7.65 -4.98
C VAL A 61 8.41 6.38 -4.63
N PHE A 62 9.41 6.02 -5.43
CA PHE A 62 10.21 4.81 -5.21
C PHE A 62 11.61 4.96 -5.79
N ALA A 63 12.57 4.20 -5.26
CA ALA A 63 13.92 4.15 -5.80
C ALA A 63 13.94 3.37 -7.13
N GLY A 64 14.64 3.92 -8.12
CA GLY A 64 14.82 3.30 -9.43
C GLY A 64 16.18 3.66 -10.03
N THR A 65 16.79 2.69 -10.72
CA THR A 65 18.08 2.83 -11.37
C THR A 65 17.91 2.95 -12.88
N PHE A 66 18.48 4.01 -13.46
CA PHE A 66 18.53 4.20 -14.90
C PHE A 66 19.94 4.64 -15.30
N GLY A 67 20.52 4.01 -16.32
CA GLY A 67 21.89 4.31 -16.77
C GLY A 67 22.97 4.12 -15.70
N GLY A 68 22.73 3.24 -14.71
CA GLY A 68 23.65 3.00 -13.59
C GLY A 68 23.51 3.98 -12.42
N GLN A 69 22.66 5.01 -12.53
CA GLN A 69 22.41 5.99 -11.47
C GLN A 69 21.09 5.67 -10.76
N SER A 70 21.15 5.53 -9.44
CA SER A 70 19.96 5.41 -8.58
C SER A 70 19.38 6.79 -8.28
N SER A 71 18.06 6.92 -8.40
CA SER A 71 17.32 8.14 -8.07
C SER A 71 15.89 7.80 -7.61
N LEU A 72 15.17 8.78 -7.07
CA LEU A 72 13.73 8.62 -6.82
C LEU A 72 12.94 8.87 -8.10
N TRP A 73 11.94 8.04 -8.30
CA TRP A 73 10.97 8.13 -9.37
C TRP A 73 9.60 8.40 -8.80
N LEU A 74 8.85 9.28 -9.47
CA LEU A 74 7.46 9.60 -9.15
C LEU A 74 6.55 9.00 -10.22
N ARG A 75 5.49 8.34 -9.77
CA ARG A 75 4.42 7.84 -10.63
C ARG A 75 3.07 8.17 -10.04
N SER A 76 2.16 8.62 -10.90
CA SER A 76 0.74 8.72 -10.55
C SER A 76 0.09 7.34 -10.60
N LEU A 77 -0.74 6.99 -9.63
CA LEU A 77 -1.37 5.67 -9.54
C LEU A 77 -2.46 5.45 -10.62
N ASP A 78 -2.97 6.54 -11.19
CA ASP A 78 -3.89 6.55 -12.35
C ASP A 78 -3.16 6.50 -13.72
N SER A 79 -1.82 6.55 -13.73
CA SER A 79 -1.00 6.61 -14.95
C SER A 79 -0.02 5.46 -15.02
N ALA A 80 0.31 5.00 -16.22
CA ALA A 80 1.35 3.98 -16.41
C ALA A 80 2.77 4.55 -16.26
N SER A 81 2.96 5.86 -16.48
CA SER A 81 4.29 6.45 -16.64
C SER A 81 4.89 6.91 -15.30
N ALA A 82 6.13 6.51 -15.05
CA ALA A 82 6.98 7.06 -13.99
C ALA A 82 7.98 8.06 -14.59
N ARG A 83 8.38 9.06 -13.81
CA ARG A 83 9.43 10.01 -14.17
C ARG A 83 10.44 10.18 -13.03
N PRO A 84 11.73 10.46 -13.32
CA PRO A 84 12.71 10.72 -12.28
C PRO A 84 12.40 12.07 -11.60
N LEU A 85 12.73 12.16 -10.32
CA LEU A 85 12.74 13.40 -9.55
C LEU A 85 14.15 13.99 -9.56
N ALA A 86 14.29 15.21 -10.09
CA ALA A 86 15.58 15.88 -10.16
C ALA A 86 16.18 16.12 -8.75
N GLY A 87 17.50 16.00 -8.64
CA GLY A 87 18.23 16.23 -7.38
C GLY A 87 18.07 15.13 -6.33
N THR A 88 17.61 13.94 -6.75
CA THR A 88 17.43 12.76 -5.89
C THR A 88 18.46 11.66 -6.16
N ASP A 89 19.62 12.01 -6.69
CA ASP A 89 20.70 11.05 -6.92
C ASP A 89 21.09 10.35 -5.62
N ASN A 90 21.22 9.02 -5.67
CA ASN A 90 21.52 8.14 -4.54
C ASN A 90 20.54 8.27 -3.36
N ALA A 91 19.31 8.74 -3.63
CA ALA A 91 18.30 8.90 -2.61
C ALA A 91 17.69 7.56 -2.18
N SER A 92 17.41 7.47 -0.88
CA SER A 92 16.77 6.32 -0.26
C SER A 92 15.79 6.76 0.84
N LEU A 93 14.95 5.82 1.28
CA LEU A 93 14.02 5.96 2.39
C LEU A 93 13.12 7.21 2.24
N PRO A 94 12.37 7.33 1.12
CA PRO A 94 11.51 8.49 0.90
C PRO A 94 10.31 8.50 1.86
N PHE A 95 9.84 9.69 2.21
CA PHE A 95 8.64 9.89 3.03
C PHE A 95 7.91 11.19 2.66
N TRP A 96 6.58 11.13 2.58
CA TRP A 96 5.75 12.20 2.03
C TRP A 96 5.33 13.25 3.05
N SER A 97 5.35 14.51 2.65
CA SER A 97 4.72 15.60 3.42
C SER A 97 3.20 15.39 3.51
N PRO A 98 2.55 15.86 4.59
CA PRO A 98 1.12 15.64 4.81
C PRO A 98 0.22 16.26 3.72
N ASP A 99 0.70 17.32 3.09
CA ASP A 99 0.03 18.03 1.98
C ASP A 99 0.19 17.33 0.62
N SER A 100 0.90 16.20 0.53
CA SER A 100 1.19 15.47 -0.72
C SER A 100 1.94 16.28 -1.79
N GLN A 101 2.64 17.35 -1.41
CA GLN A 101 3.39 18.22 -2.34
C GLN A 101 4.90 17.99 -2.31
N SER A 102 5.44 17.38 -1.25
CA SER A 102 6.87 17.23 -1.07
C SER A 102 7.26 15.83 -0.60
N VAL A 103 8.50 15.46 -0.91
CA VAL A 103 9.14 14.22 -0.46
C VAL A 103 10.39 14.57 0.31
N GLY A 104 10.48 14.08 1.55
CA GLY A 104 11.72 13.99 2.30
C GLY A 104 12.44 12.69 1.95
N PHE A 105 13.77 12.73 1.90
CA PHE A 105 14.59 11.57 1.55
C PHE A 105 16.02 11.71 2.07
N PHE A 106 16.77 10.62 2.08
CA PHE A 106 18.15 10.60 2.53
C PHE A 106 19.09 10.36 1.35
N ALA A 107 20.10 11.20 1.21
CA ALA A 107 21.13 11.07 0.19
C ALA A 107 22.43 11.71 0.69
N ASP A 108 23.57 11.10 0.39
CA ASP A 108 24.91 11.63 0.70
C ASP A 108 25.10 11.99 2.19
N GLY A 109 24.56 11.17 3.09
CA GLY A 109 24.61 11.42 4.53
C GLY A 109 23.84 12.67 4.98
N LYS A 110 22.82 13.08 4.23
CA LYS A 110 21.98 14.25 4.52
C LYS A 110 20.51 13.91 4.39
N LEU A 111 19.71 14.54 5.24
CA LEU A 111 18.27 14.63 5.06
C LEU A 111 17.99 15.77 4.07
N LYS A 112 17.30 15.46 2.98
CA LYS A 112 16.91 16.41 1.94
C LYS A 112 15.39 16.39 1.74
N LYS A 113 14.87 17.44 1.13
CA LYS A 113 13.46 17.59 0.73
C LYS A 113 13.40 18.08 -0.71
N THR A 114 12.46 17.59 -1.51
CA THR A 114 12.14 18.16 -2.81
C THR A 114 10.64 18.26 -3.02
N ASP A 115 10.22 19.21 -3.87
CA ASP A 115 8.84 19.34 -4.32
C ASP A 115 8.58 18.40 -5.50
N VAL A 116 7.42 17.73 -5.50
CA VAL A 116 7.12 16.71 -6.51
C VAL A 116 6.68 17.30 -7.85
N PHE A 117 6.18 18.53 -7.88
CA PHE A 117 5.82 19.27 -9.08
C PHE A 117 7.05 19.91 -9.73
N GLY A 118 8.13 20.08 -8.96
CA GLY A 118 9.43 20.49 -9.45
C GLY A 118 10.12 21.45 -8.49
N GLY A 119 11.45 21.50 -8.57
CA GLY A 119 12.26 22.35 -7.69
C GLY A 119 13.61 21.72 -7.41
N ALA A 120 14.52 22.52 -6.86
CA ALA A 120 15.79 22.01 -6.39
C ALA A 120 15.61 21.32 -5.03
N ALA A 121 16.30 20.20 -4.83
CA ALA A 121 16.35 19.53 -3.54
C ALA A 121 17.02 20.44 -2.49
N GLN A 122 16.34 20.63 -1.36
CA GLN A 122 16.79 21.40 -0.21
C GLN A 122 17.43 20.47 0.82
N ILE A 123 18.59 20.86 1.35
CA ILE A 123 19.22 20.14 2.47
C ILE A 123 18.59 20.65 3.77
N LEU A 124 18.07 19.73 4.58
CA LEU A 124 17.46 20.05 5.87
C LEU A 124 18.42 19.81 7.04
N ALA A 125 19.18 18.71 7.00
CA ALA A 125 20.11 18.35 8.07
C ALA A 125 21.20 17.37 7.58
N GLY A 126 22.32 17.32 8.30
CA GLY A 126 23.30 16.24 8.18
C GLY A 126 22.84 15.01 8.97
N THR A 127 22.86 13.84 8.35
CA THR A 127 22.41 12.56 8.92
C THR A 127 23.32 11.42 8.43
N PRO A 128 24.45 11.17 9.12
CA PRO A 128 25.43 10.15 8.69
C PRO A 128 24.85 8.74 8.61
N ILE A 129 23.81 8.45 9.40
CA ILE A 129 23.10 7.16 9.41
C ILE A 129 21.61 7.47 9.32
N ALA A 130 20.96 6.96 8.27
CA ALA A 130 19.51 7.08 8.06
C ALA A 130 18.79 5.78 8.44
N ARG A 131 17.61 5.89 9.06
CA ARG A 131 16.73 4.76 9.42
C ARG A 131 15.27 4.95 8.97
N GLY A 132 14.98 6.05 8.28
CA GLY A 132 13.64 6.46 7.88
C GLY A 132 13.30 7.84 8.43
N GLY A 133 12.17 8.37 7.99
CA GLY A 133 11.64 9.66 8.42
C GLY A 133 10.12 9.68 8.34
N ALA A 134 9.51 10.60 9.07
CA ALA A 134 8.08 10.85 9.02
C ALA A 134 7.83 12.34 9.18
N TRP A 135 6.71 12.81 8.65
CA TRP A 135 6.25 14.18 8.88
C TRP A 135 5.32 14.22 10.06
N TRP A 136 5.51 15.21 10.92
CA TRP A 136 4.53 15.54 11.94
C TRP A 136 3.59 16.63 11.41
N PRO A 137 2.27 16.49 11.57
CA PRO A 137 1.37 17.60 11.26
C PRO A 137 1.71 18.77 12.20
N LEU A 138 1.85 19.97 11.62
CA LEU A 138 1.96 21.19 12.43
C LEU A 138 0.72 21.27 13.33
N ARG A 139 0.93 21.36 14.64
CA ARG A 139 -0.16 21.72 15.56
C ARG A 139 -0.63 23.12 15.19
N SER A 140 -1.91 23.27 14.82
CA SER A 140 -2.53 24.59 14.86
C SER A 140 -2.40 25.12 16.29
N LYS A 141 -1.78 26.29 16.45
CA LYS A 141 -1.81 27.02 17.72
C LYS A 141 -3.21 27.49 18.02
#